data_AF-A0A7L1HDK1-F1
#
_entry.id   AF-A0A7L1HDK1-F1
#
_cell.length_a   1.000
_cell.length_b   1.000
_cell.length_c   1.000
_cell.angle_alpha   90.00
_cell.angle_beta   90.00
_cell.angle_gamma   90.00
#
_symmetry.space_group_name_H-M   'P 1'
#
loop_
_entity.id
_entity.type
_entity.pdbx_description
1 polymer ?
#
loop_
_entity_poly.entity_id
_entity_poly.type
_entity_poly.pdbx_seq_one_letter_code
_entity_poly.pdbx_strand_id
1 'polypeptide(L)'
;QLSGRWFLVGMASRCSYLAEHSYRLEATAVTVTIVDGQSLAISTFRKLDGTCWEIRQRYLPAQAHGRFLLKGRGYGSKVEVVVGETDYSTYAILYYQKGRSISVKLYGRTSQVSDAIADKFEQRVRAVGLNEDVTYYFPHYG
;
A
#
# COMPACT_ATOMS: atom_id res chain seq x y z
N GLN A 1 3.56 16.15 0.54
CA GLN A 1 4.27 15.55 -0.63
C GLN A 1 3.67 14.23 -1.08
N LEU A 2 3.21 13.34 -0.18
CA LEU A 2 2.52 12.09 -0.58
C LEU A 2 1.12 12.26 -1.18
N SER A 3 0.58 13.48 -1.23
CA SER A 3 -0.71 13.78 -1.82
C SER A 3 -0.75 13.47 -3.32
N GLY A 4 -1.96 13.30 -3.83
CA GLY A 4 -2.25 13.02 -5.23
C GLY A 4 -2.52 11.54 -5.48
N ARG A 5 -2.54 11.20 -6.77
CA ARG A 5 -2.83 9.83 -7.24
C ARG A 5 -1.59 8.95 -7.14
N TRP A 6 -1.82 7.71 -6.75
CA TRP A 6 -0.86 6.60 -6.71
C TRP A 6 -1.53 5.33 -7.21
N PHE A 7 -0.75 4.35 -7.60
CA PHE A 7 -1.21 3.00 -7.95
C PHE A 7 -0.54 2.01 -7.01
N LEU A 8 -1.32 1.13 -6.38
CA LEU A 8 -0.76 -0.03 -5.69
C LEU A 8 -0.31 -1.03 -6.76
N VAL A 9 0.99 -1.11 -7.01
CA VAL A 9 1.58 -1.93 -8.09
C VAL A 9 2.09 -3.27 -7.59
N GLY A 10 2.34 -3.41 -6.29
CA GLY A 10 2.78 -4.68 -5.71
C GLY A 10 2.66 -4.71 -4.19
N MET A 11 2.63 -5.92 -3.64
CA MET A 11 2.56 -6.16 -2.21
C MET A 11 3.26 -7.45 -1.82
N ALA A 12 4.00 -7.42 -0.71
CA ALA A 12 4.49 -8.62 -0.03
C ALA A 12 3.71 -8.86 1.27
N SER A 13 3.10 -10.03 1.43
CA SER A 13 2.24 -10.35 2.58
C SER A 13 1.96 -11.85 2.70
N ARG A 14 1.94 -12.36 3.94
CA ARG A 14 1.50 -13.73 4.26
C ARG A 14 -0.03 -13.89 4.36
N CYS A 15 -0.80 -12.97 3.77
CA CYS A 15 -2.25 -13.04 3.76
C CYS A 15 -2.72 -14.12 2.77
N SER A 16 -3.42 -15.15 3.26
CA SER A 16 -3.90 -16.27 2.43
C SER A 16 -4.75 -15.82 1.24
N TYR A 17 -5.60 -14.80 1.43
CA TYR A 17 -6.40 -14.25 0.34
C TYR A 17 -5.54 -13.72 -0.83
N LEU A 18 -4.38 -13.11 -0.54
CA LEU A 18 -3.48 -12.66 -1.61
C LEU A 18 -2.80 -13.84 -2.30
N ALA A 19 -2.42 -14.88 -1.55
CA ALA A 19 -1.88 -16.11 -2.15
C ALA A 19 -2.87 -16.75 -3.14
N GLU A 20 -4.16 -16.74 -2.79
CA GLU A 20 -5.21 -17.40 -3.59
C GLU A 20 -5.79 -16.53 -4.71
N HIS A 21 -5.71 -15.21 -4.63
CA HIS A 21 -6.44 -14.31 -5.55
C HIS A 21 -5.59 -13.24 -6.22
N SER A 22 -4.29 -13.11 -5.91
CA SER A 22 -3.41 -12.07 -6.47
C SER A 22 -3.41 -12.02 -8.00
N TYR A 23 -3.49 -13.16 -8.68
CA TYR A 23 -3.51 -13.24 -10.15
C TYR A 23 -4.72 -12.57 -10.82
N ARG A 24 -5.78 -12.25 -10.04
CA ARG A 24 -6.95 -11.51 -10.52
C ARG A 24 -6.93 -10.03 -10.11
N LEU A 25 -5.92 -9.61 -9.34
CA LEU A 25 -5.85 -8.27 -8.79
C LEU A 25 -5.05 -7.37 -9.73
N GLU A 26 -5.71 -6.32 -10.19
CA GLU A 26 -5.09 -5.27 -10.99
C GLU A 26 -4.48 -4.16 -10.12
N ALA A 27 -3.53 -3.44 -10.72
CA ALA A 27 -2.95 -2.24 -10.14
C ALA A 27 -4.07 -1.26 -9.75
N THR A 28 -4.23 -1.04 -8.45
CA THR A 28 -5.38 -0.31 -7.92
C THR A 28 -5.01 1.16 -7.72
N ALA A 29 -5.71 2.07 -8.41
CA ALA A 29 -5.55 3.50 -8.21
C ALA A 29 -6.07 3.94 -6.83
N VAL A 30 -5.28 4.74 -6.14
CA VAL A 30 -5.62 5.36 -4.86
C VAL A 30 -5.35 6.86 -4.93
N THR A 31 -6.19 7.64 -4.27
CA THR A 31 -6.01 9.09 -4.11
C THR A 31 -5.68 9.38 -2.65
N VAL A 32 -4.59 10.09 -2.43
CA VAL A 32 -4.12 10.51 -1.11
C VAL A 32 -4.33 12.01 -0.98
N THR A 33 -5.06 12.44 0.05
CA THR A 33 -5.22 13.85 0.40
C THR A 33 -4.72 14.09 1.82
N ILE A 34 -4.09 15.25 2.04
CA ILE A 34 -3.69 15.68 3.38
C ILE A 34 -4.89 16.41 3.98
N VAL A 35 -5.33 15.97 5.15
CA VAL A 35 -6.46 16.55 5.89
C VAL A 35 -6.01 16.96 7.29
N ASP A 36 -6.62 18.02 7.83
CA ASP A 36 -6.31 18.58 9.15
C ASP A 36 -4.80 18.89 9.33
N GLY A 37 -4.14 19.29 8.24
CA GLY A 37 -2.73 19.64 8.19
C GLY A 37 -1.74 18.47 8.18
N GLN A 38 -2.12 17.28 8.68
CA GLN A 38 -1.16 16.18 8.92
C GLN A 38 -1.69 14.76 8.73
N SER A 39 -3.01 14.55 8.72
CA SER A 39 -3.58 13.21 8.49
C SER A 39 -3.65 12.91 7.00
N LEU A 40 -3.58 11.63 6.61
CA LEU A 40 -3.81 11.21 5.23
C LEU A 40 -5.20 10.61 5.10
N ALA A 41 -6.04 11.17 4.24
CA ALA A 41 -7.23 10.51 3.76
C ALA A 41 -6.90 9.76 2.47
N ILE A 42 -7.18 8.46 2.47
CA ILE A 42 -6.94 7.55 1.35
C ILE A 42 -8.29 7.16 0.78
N SER A 43 -8.49 7.44 -0.50
CA SER A 43 -9.66 6.99 -1.26
C SER A 43 -9.22 5.97 -2.30
N THR A 44 -9.95 4.87 -2.41
CA THR A 44 -9.69 3.80 -3.38
C THR A 44 -10.99 3.43 -4.05
N PHE A 45 -11.06 3.61 -5.36
CA PHE A 45 -12.21 3.16 -6.14
C PHE A 45 -11.98 1.72 -6.61
N ARG A 46 -12.97 0.86 -6.36
CA ARG A 46 -12.96 -0.53 -6.81
C ARG A 46 -14.29 -0.89 -7.44
N LYS A 47 -14.25 -1.54 -8.59
CA LYS A 47 -15.43 -2.15 -9.20
C LYS A 47 -15.69 -3.50 -8.50
N LEU A 48 -16.82 -3.63 -7.83
CA LEU A 48 -17.30 -4.88 -7.21
C LEU A 48 -18.71 -5.12 -7.74
N ASP A 49 -18.93 -6.31 -8.31
CA ASP A 49 -20.23 -6.74 -8.86
C ASP A 49 -20.85 -5.75 -9.84
N GLY A 50 -20.02 -5.19 -10.73
CA GLY A 50 -20.45 -4.21 -11.73
C GLY A 50 -20.66 -2.78 -11.20
N THR A 51 -20.64 -2.58 -9.89
CA THR A 51 -20.79 -1.27 -9.24
C THR A 51 -19.44 -0.72 -8.78
N CYS A 52 -19.23 0.58 -8.94
CA CYS A 52 -18.03 1.26 -8.44
C CYS A 52 -18.23 1.64 -6.97
N TRP A 53 -17.41 1.09 -6.10
CA TRP A 53 -17.39 1.36 -4.66
C TRP A 53 -16.18 2.22 -4.30
N GLU A 54 -16.39 3.20 -3.42
CA GLU A 54 -15.31 3.99 -2.85
C GLU A 54 -14.96 3.49 -1.43
N ILE A 55 -13.74 2.98 -1.27
CA ILE A 55 -13.18 2.60 0.01
C ILE A 55 -12.41 3.80 0.56
N ARG A 56 -12.84 4.33 1.71
CA ARG A 56 -12.17 5.44 2.40
C ARG A 56 -11.45 4.95 3.64
N GLN A 57 -10.19 5.34 3.78
CA GLN A 57 -9.36 5.11 4.96
C GLN A 57 -8.78 6.44 5.45
N ARG A 58 -8.51 6.53 6.76
CA ARG A 58 -7.86 7.69 7.36
C ARG A 58 -6.66 7.23 8.18
N TYR A 59 -5.49 7.74 7.82
CA TYR A 59 -4.22 7.46 8.48
C TYR A 59 -3.90 8.65 9.36
N LEU A 60 -3.93 8.43 10.67
CA LEU A 60 -3.65 9.46 11.67
C LEU A 60 -2.14 9.55 11.88
N PRO A 61 -1.55 10.74 12.00
CA PRO A 61 -0.11 10.86 12.24
C PRO A 61 0.27 10.22 13.58
N ALA A 62 1.45 9.63 13.63
CA ALA A 62 2.10 9.19 14.86
C ALA A 62 3.25 10.14 15.25
N GLN A 63 3.93 9.88 16.37
CA GLN A 63 4.97 10.78 16.90
C GLN A 63 6.13 11.06 15.93
N ALA A 64 6.55 10.07 15.13
CA ALA A 64 7.66 10.26 14.19
C ALA A 64 7.15 10.56 12.78
N HIS A 65 7.89 11.40 12.05
CA HIS A 65 7.55 11.76 10.68
C HIS A 65 7.51 10.53 9.77
N GLY A 66 6.55 10.49 8.84
CA GLY A 66 6.33 9.35 7.95
C GLY A 66 5.67 8.13 8.61
N ARG A 67 5.34 8.20 9.92
CA ARG A 67 4.57 7.16 10.62
C ARG A 67 3.13 7.56 10.83
N PHE A 68 2.23 6.61 10.62
CA PHE A 68 0.80 6.79 10.77
C PHE A 68 0.15 5.59 11.45
N LEU A 69 -1.07 5.80 11.93
CA LEU A 69 -1.94 4.80 12.52
C LEU A 69 -3.23 4.71 11.71
N LEU A 70 -3.52 3.51 11.21
CA LEU A 70 -4.80 3.16 10.61
C LEU A 70 -5.62 2.39 11.65
N LYS A 71 -6.79 2.95 12.02
CA LYS A 71 -7.79 2.24 12.82
C LYS A 71 -8.72 1.48 11.89
N GLY A 72 -8.85 0.17 12.08
CA GLY A 72 -9.87 -0.64 11.39
C GLY A 72 -11.29 -0.29 11.88
N ARG A 73 -12.32 -0.76 11.17
CA ARG A 73 -13.70 -0.74 11.69
C ARG A 73 -13.84 -1.86 12.74
N GLY A 74 -14.29 -1.52 13.96
CA GLY A 74 -14.48 -2.46 15.09
C GLY A 74 -13.30 -2.57 16.07
N TYR A 75 -13.32 -3.58 16.96
CA TYR A 75 -12.26 -3.91 17.94
C TYR A 75 -10.93 -4.42 17.31
N GLY A 76 -10.74 -4.19 16.00
CA GLY A 76 -9.56 -4.63 15.27
C GLY A 76 -8.30 -3.89 15.70
N SER A 77 -7.22 -4.64 15.90
CA SER A 77 -5.89 -4.12 16.24
C SER A 77 -5.46 -2.98 15.31
N LYS A 78 -4.91 -1.90 15.91
CA LYS A 78 -4.31 -0.77 15.19
C LYS A 78 -3.26 -1.28 14.20
N VAL A 79 -3.22 -0.68 13.01
CA VAL A 79 -2.18 -0.95 12.02
C VAL A 79 -1.24 0.25 12.00
N GLU A 80 0.04 0.00 12.29
CA GLU A 80 1.06 1.02 12.08
C GLU A 80 1.46 1.04 10.60
N VAL A 81 1.49 2.23 10.02
CA VAL A 81 1.89 2.46 8.64
C VAL A 81 3.14 3.32 8.65
N VAL A 82 4.19 2.89 7.97
CA VAL A 82 5.46 3.62 7.90
C VAL A 82 5.83 3.81 6.44
N VAL A 83 6.08 5.06 6.06
CA VAL A 83 6.69 5.41 4.77
C VAL A 83 8.17 5.10 4.88
N GLY A 84 8.60 4.00 4.27
CA GLY A 84 9.97 3.50 4.39
C GLY A 84 10.93 4.16 3.42
N GLU A 85 10.55 4.22 2.15
CA GLU A 85 11.35 4.82 1.09
C GLU A 85 10.40 5.43 0.05
N THR A 86 10.69 6.65 -0.39
CA THR A 86 9.92 7.32 -1.45
C THR A 86 10.73 8.47 -2.00
N ASP A 87 10.61 8.72 -3.30
CA ASP A 87 11.08 9.95 -3.94
C ASP A 87 9.94 10.96 -4.16
N TYR A 88 8.72 10.63 -3.73
CA TYR A 88 7.45 11.35 -3.92
C TYR A 88 6.99 11.53 -5.38
N SER A 89 7.90 11.45 -6.35
CA SER A 89 7.67 11.69 -7.78
C SER A 89 7.44 10.44 -8.61
N THR A 90 7.93 9.27 -8.19
CA THR A 90 7.81 8.04 -8.99
C THR A 90 7.33 6.84 -8.18
N TYR A 91 7.78 6.65 -6.93
CA TYR A 91 7.38 5.51 -6.11
C TYR A 91 7.32 5.81 -4.61
N ALA A 92 6.65 4.93 -3.88
CA ALA A 92 6.69 4.86 -2.42
C ALA A 92 6.58 3.40 -1.94
N ILE A 93 7.42 3.03 -0.98
CA ILE A 93 7.40 1.74 -0.29
C ILE A 93 6.89 1.97 1.13
N LEU A 94 5.76 1.37 1.46
CA LEU A 94 5.10 1.51 2.76
C LEU A 94 5.08 0.17 3.50
N TYR A 95 5.41 0.20 4.78
CA TYR A 95 5.31 -0.93 5.69
C TYR A 95 4.01 -0.84 6.49
N TYR A 96 3.32 -1.96 6.63
CA TYR A 96 2.10 -2.10 7.41
C TYR A 96 2.30 -3.18 8.46
N GLN A 97 2.32 -2.79 9.74
CA GLN A 97 2.47 -3.69 10.88
C GLN A 97 1.14 -3.83 11.61
N LYS A 98 0.66 -5.06 11.76
CA LYS A 98 -0.54 -5.41 12.53
C LYS A 98 -0.22 -6.54 13.51
N GLY A 99 -0.04 -6.21 14.78
CA GLY A 99 0.41 -7.18 15.79
C GLY A 99 1.78 -7.73 15.42
N ARG A 100 1.88 -9.04 15.17
CA ARG A 100 3.13 -9.71 14.71
C ARG A 100 3.25 -9.82 13.19
N SER A 101 2.21 -9.45 12.44
CA SER A 101 2.19 -9.57 10.99
C SER A 101 2.67 -8.28 10.32
N ILE A 102 3.58 -8.43 9.36
CA ILE A 102 4.09 -7.36 8.51
C ILE A 102 3.68 -7.57 7.06
N SER A 103 3.41 -6.47 6.37
CA SER A 103 3.27 -6.44 4.91
C SER A 103 3.95 -5.20 4.35
N VAL A 104 4.42 -5.29 3.11
CA VAL A 104 5.10 -4.20 2.41
C VAL A 104 4.32 -3.91 1.14
N LYS A 105 4.03 -2.64 0.85
CA LYS A 105 3.32 -2.21 -0.34
C LYS A 105 4.19 -1.30 -1.18
N LEU A 106 4.21 -1.57 -2.48
CA LEU A 106 4.83 -0.72 -3.48
C LEU A 106 3.75 0.10 -4.18
N TYR A 107 3.92 1.42 -4.13
CA TYR A 107 3.10 2.37 -4.85
C TYR A 107 3.91 3.03 -5.95
N GLY A 108 3.33 3.16 -7.15
CA GLY A 108 3.88 3.94 -8.26
C GLY A 108 3.02 5.17 -8.56
N ARG A 109 3.60 6.23 -9.13
CA ARG A 109 2.79 7.34 -9.71
C ARG A 109 2.08 6.91 -10.99
N THR A 110 2.60 5.88 -11.65
CA THR A 110 2.01 5.13 -12.77
C THR A 110 1.65 3.72 -12.33
N SER A 111 0.87 3.00 -13.14
CA SER A 111 0.48 1.62 -12.88
C SER A 111 1.62 0.60 -13.02
N GLN A 112 2.77 1.03 -13.55
CA GLN A 112 4.00 0.26 -13.66
C GLN A 112 5.16 1.07 -13.06
N VAL A 113 6.19 0.38 -12.61
CA VAL A 113 7.45 0.94 -12.08
C VAL A 113 8.62 0.35 -12.85
N SER A 114 9.78 0.99 -12.81
CA SER A 114 10.99 0.45 -13.44
C SER A 114 11.53 -0.76 -12.68
N ASP A 115 12.32 -1.59 -13.37
CA ASP A 115 13.01 -2.75 -12.76
C ASP A 115 13.87 -2.33 -11.56
N ALA A 116 14.57 -1.20 -11.66
CA ALA A 116 15.37 -0.68 -10.54
C ALA A 116 14.53 -0.35 -9.29
N ILE A 117 13.26 0.06 -9.46
CA ILE A 117 12.33 0.30 -8.34
C ILE A 117 11.79 -1.03 -7.81
N ALA A 118 11.52 -1.99 -8.70
CA ALA A 118 11.12 -3.34 -8.31
C ALA A 118 12.22 -4.03 -7.48
N ASP A 119 13.48 -3.96 -7.91
CA ASP A 119 14.63 -4.51 -7.20
C ASP A 119 14.77 -3.91 -5.79
N LYS A 120 14.62 -2.59 -5.67
CA LYS A 120 14.60 -1.90 -4.38
C LYS A 120 13.49 -2.44 -3.49
N PHE A 121 12.29 -2.58 -4.04
CA PHE A 121 11.16 -3.13 -3.28
C PHE A 121 11.45 -4.54 -2.78
N GLU A 122 12.00 -5.42 -3.61
CA GLU A 122 12.38 -6.77 -3.18
C GLU A 122 13.46 -6.78 -2.11
N GLN A 123 14.47 -5.90 -2.21
CA GLN A 123 15.47 -5.75 -1.15
C GLN A 123 14.82 -5.34 0.18
N ARG A 124 13.86 -4.41 0.14
CA ARG A 124 13.09 -3.96 1.31
C ARG A 124 12.17 -5.06 1.87
N VAL A 125 11.63 -5.92 1.01
CA VAL A 125 10.84 -7.10 1.39
C VAL A 125 11.72 -8.13 2.10
N ARG A 126 12.89 -8.46 1.55
CA ARG A 126 13.86 -9.38 2.17
C ARG A 126 14.34 -8.87 3.52
N ALA A 127 14.58 -7.56 3.66
CA ALA A 127 15.02 -6.94 4.91
C ALA A 127 14.03 -7.11 6.09
N VAL A 128 12.74 -7.38 5.81
CA VAL A 128 11.72 -7.63 6.85
C VAL A 128 11.33 -9.11 6.97
N GLY A 129 12.13 -10.01 6.40
CA GLY A 129 11.92 -11.46 6.50
C GLY A 129 10.74 -11.98 5.68
N LEU A 130 10.38 -11.27 4.61
CA LEU A 130 9.49 -11.76 3.55
C LEU A 130 10.34 -12.16 2.33
N ASN A 131 9.77 -12.92 1.40
CA ASN A 131 10.46 -13.43 0.22
C ASN A 131 9.56 -13.32 -1.03
N GLU A 132 10.10 -13.74 -2.17
CA GLU A 132 9.40 -13.74 -3.47
C GLU A 132 8.10 -14.57 -3.45
N ASP A 133 8.05 -15.70 -2.73
CA ASP A 133 6.86 -16.56 -2.65
C ASP A 133 5.62 -15.86 -2.10
N VAL A 134 5.82 -14.80 -1.32
CA VAL A 134 4.75 -13.99 -0.73
C VAL A 134 4.71 -12.58 -1.29
N THR A 135 5.35 -12.36 -2.45
CA THR A 135 5.42 -11.09 -3.16
C THR A 135 4.60 -11.16 -4.44
N TYR A 136 3.67 -10.23 -4.59
CA TYR A 136 2.70 -10.20 -5.67
C TYR A 136 2.77 -8.86 -6.37
N TYR A 137 2.94 -8.88 -7.69
CA TYR A 137 2.81 -7.69 -8.54
C TYR A 137 1.44 -7.68 -9.21
N PHE A 138 0.86 -6.50 -9.32
CA PHE A 138 -0.49 -6.30 -9.86
C PHE A 138 -0.38 -5.70 -11.26
N PRO A 139 -0.69 -6.45 -12.32
CA PRO A 139 -0.69 -5.92 -13.67
C PRO A 139 -1.80 -4.88 -13.85
N HIS A 140 -1.66 -4.00 -14.84
CA HIS A 140 -2.76 -3.17 -15.31
C HIS A 140 -3.21 -3.69 -16.66
N TYR A 141 -4.39 -4.28 -16.70
CA TYR A 141 -5.08 -4.57 -17.95
C TYR A 141 -5.82 -3.28 -18.32
N GLY A 142 -5.51 -2.73 -19.51
CA GLY A 142 -6.08 -1.47 -19.99
C GLY A 142 -7.58 -1.53 -20.22
#